data_AF-Q25111-F1
#
_entry.id   AF-Q25111-F1
#
_cell.length_a   1.000
_cell.length_b   1.000
_cell.length_c   1.000
_cell.angle_alpha   90.00
_cell.angle_beta   90.00
_cell.angle_gamma   90.00
#
_symmetry.space_group_name_H-M   'P 1'
#
loop_
_entity.id
_entity.type
_entity.pdbx_description
1 polymer ?
#
loop_
_entity_poly.entity_id
_entity_poly.type
_entity_poly.pdbx_seq_one_letter_code
_entity_poly.pdbx_strand_id
1 'polypeptide(L)'
;MGLPMMLQRHCWAACMVICIAISSFDDVGAEQNYGREAVEGNIRLIHGRTENEGSVEIYHATRWGGVCDWWWHMENANVTCKQLGFPGARQFYRRAYYGAHVTTFWVYKLNCLGNETRLDECYHRPYGRPWLCSSQWAAGVECLPKDEPQGSLRMILGDVPNEGTLETFWDGAWGSVCHTDFGTPDGNVACRQMGYSRGVKSIKKDGHFGFSTGPIILDAVDCEGSESHITECNMPVTPYQHACPYTHNWDVGVVCKPNVEGDIRLMDGSGPHEGRVEIWHDDAWGTICDDGWDWADANVVCRQAGYRGAVKASGFQGEDFGFTWAPIHTSFVMCTGVEDNLIDCILRDGWTHSCYHVEDASVVCATDDDDTIDIEPKNTRVRIVGMGQGQGRVEVSLGNGWGRVCDPDWSDHEAKTVCYHAGYKWGASRAAGSAEFSAPFDPEAPFIIDGIACTGAENETLSQCQMKVSADLTCATGDVGVVCEGSTAPPSGMSIAVIGGAAGGGVAGLAVAAFAFYYIKFVKPAGGGVQA
;
A
#
# COMPACT_ATOMS: atom_id res chain seq x y z
N MET A 1 27.95 47.76 -62.01
CA MET A 1 26.70 46.97 -62.12
C MET A 1 27.10 45.51 -62.21
N GLY A 2 26.78 44.72 -61.19
CA GLY A 2 27.13 43.30 -61.14
C GLY A 2 27.51 42.82 -59.74
N LEU A 3 26.54 42.14 -59.11
CA LEU A 3 26.62 41.06 -58.11
C LEU A 3 27.28 41.28 -56.73
N PRO A 4 26.63 40.80 -55.62
CA PRO A 4 27.19 40.79 -54.28
C PRO A 4 27.66 39.40 -53.84
N MET A 5 28.73 39.31 -53.04
CA MET A 5 28.89 38.29 -52.01
C MET A 5 30.03 38.66 -51.05
N MET A 6 29.71 38.54 -49.76
CA MET A 6 30.59 38.13 -48.66
C MET A 6 31.85 38.96 -48.36
N LEU A 7 31.93 39.57 -47.17
CA LEU A 7 32.50 38.98 -45.95
C LEU A 7 32.57 40.04 -44.83
N GLN A 8 32.31 39.61 -43.59
CA GLN A 8 33.00 39.96 -42.32
C GLN A 8 33.83 41.27 -42.28
N ARG A 9 33.78 42.13 -41.24
CA ARG A 9 33.80 41.83 -39.80
C ARG A 9 33.85 43.17 -39.03
N HIS A 10 33.50 43.10 -37.74
CA HIS A 10 33.84 44.02 -36.63
C HIS A 10 32.81 45.09 -36.24
N CYS A 11 32.10 44.83 -35.14
CA CYS A 11 32.32 45.60 -33.92
C CYS A 11 31.98 44.75 -32.68
N TRP A 12 32.87 44.79 -31.69
CA TRP A 12 32.80 44.07 -30.43
C TRP A 12 31.98 44.86 -29.39
N ALA A 13 31.24 44.08 -28.61
CA ALA A 13 30.93 44.26 -27.19
C ALA A 13 30.03 45.43 -26.74
N ALA A 14 28.76 45.09 -26.48
CA ALA A 14 28.10 45.46 -25.24
C ALA A 14 27.35 44.23 -24.71
N CYS A 15 27.73 43.78 -23.50
CA CYS A 15 27.10 42.68 -22.80
C CYS A 15 25.67 43.05 -22.38
N MET A 16 24.67 42.37 -22.94
CA MET A 16 23.41 42.08 -22.25
C MET A 16 23.27 40.57 -22.18
N VAL A 17 23.40 40.02 -20.98
CA VAL A 17 22.97 38.65 -20.69
C VAL A 17 21.45 38.68 -20.66
N ILE A 18 20.84 38.25 -21.76
CA ILE A 18 19.42 37.89 -21.80
C ILE A 18 19.37 36.45 -21.30
N CYS A 19 18.94 36.26 -20.05
CA CYS A 19 18.51 34.95 -19.57
C CYS A 19 17.26 34.56 -20.36
N ILE A 20 17.42 33.66 -21.33
CA ILE A 20 16.30 32.95 -21.94
C ILE A 20 15.79 31.98 -20.89
N ALA A 21 14.57 32.22 -20.40
CA ALA A 21 13.83 31.27 -19.59
C ALA A 21 13.58 30.01 -20.42
N ILE A 22 14.24 28.92 -20.05
CA ILE A 22 13.86 27.58 -20.47
C ILE A 22 12.78 27.14 -19.47
N SER A 23 11.53 27.30 -19.87
CA SER A 23 10.39 26.66 -19.23
C SER A 23 10.37 25.19 -19.66
N SER A 24 10.84 24.28 -18.81
CA SER A 24 10.44 22.87 -18.70
C SER A 24 11.48 22.12 -17.87
N PHE A 25 11.18 21.89 -16.59
CA PHE A 25 11.53 20.73 -15.77
C PHE A 25 10.99 21.03 -14.36
N ASP A 26 9.67 20.90 -14.22
CA ASP A 26 9.02 20.77 -12.91
C ASP A 26 9.08 19.30 -12.46
N ASP A 27 9.14 19.14 -11.14
CA ASP A 27 8.98 17.94 -10.32
C ASP A 27 10.04 16.83 -10.39
N VAL A 28 11.16 17.09 -9.71
CA VAL A 28 11.72 16.11 -8.78
C VAL A 28 11.33 16.59 -7.39
N GLY A 29 10.55 15.78 -6.67
CA GLY A 29 9.79 16.13 -5.46
C GLY A 29 10.52 17.09 -4.52
N ALA A 30 9.88 18.23 -4.27
CA ALA A 30 10.32 19.17 -3.24
C ALA A 30 10.31 18.44 -1.88
N GLU A 31 11.44 18.46 -1.16
CA GLU A 31 11.47 18.13 0.27
C GLU A 31 10.47 19.04 0.99
N GLN A 32 9.28 18.52 1.29
CA GLN A 32 8.27 19.25 2.05
C GLN A 32 8.75 19.35 3.50
N ASN A 33 9.27 20.52 3.85
CA ASN A 33 9.78 20.85 5.17
C ASN A 33 8.73 21.71 5.89
N TYR A 34 8.10 21.18 6.94
CA TYR A 34 7.04 21.86 7.67
C TYR A 34 7.55 22.29 9.06
N GLY A 35 7.88 23.56 9.24
CA GLY A 35 8.43 24.06 10.50
C GLY A 35 8.95 25.49 10.47
N ARG A 36 9.54 25.94 11.59
CA ARG A 36 9.98 27.33 11.77
C ARG A 36 11.34 27.62 11.12
N GLU A 37 11.66 28.90 10.98
CA GLU A 37 12.97 29.40 10.54
C GLU A 37 14.13 28.77 11.31
N ALA A 38 15.29 28.70 10.64
CA ALA A 38 16.56 28.13 11.11
C ALA A 38 17.19 28.94 12.27
N VAL A 39 16.54 28.87 13.44
CA VAL A 39 16.92 29.52 14.69
C VAL A 39 17.19 28.44 15.74
N GLU A 40 18.18 28.65 16.59
CA GLU A 40 18.60 27.71 17.62
C GLU A 40 17.41 27.14 18.42
N GLY A 41 17.33 25.80 18.50
CA GLY A 41 16.28 25.04 19.19
C GLY A 41 14.93 24.98 18.47
N ASN A 42 14.76 25.65 17.33
CA ASN A 42 13.54 25.48 16.53
C ASN A 42 13.48 24.09 15.93
N ILE A 43 12.26 23.63 15.71
CA ILE A 43 11.98 22.32 15.16
C ILE A 43 11.22 22.41 13.83
N ARG A 44 11.35 21.35 13.04
CA ARG A 44 10.57 21.10 11.83
C ARG A 44 10.22 19.63 11.70
N LEU A 45 9.16 19.35 10.98
CA LEU A 45 8.76 18.04 10.51
C LEU A 45 9.21 17.88 9.06
N ILE A 46 9.77 16.71 8.76
CA ILE A 46 10.18 16.33 7.40
C ILE A 46 9.57 14.97 7.07
N HIS A 47 9.35 14.71 5.78
CA HIS A 47 8.78 13.46 5.29
C HIS A 47 7.41 13.15 5.93
N GLY A 48 6.61 14.17 6.21
CA GLY A 48 5.19 14.00 6.46
C GLY A 48 4.42 14.10 5.15
N ARG A 49 3.24 13.48 5.05
CA ARG A 49 2.34 13.74 3.91
C ARG A 49 1.70 15.11 4.01
N THR A 50 1.55 15.60 5.23
CA THR A 50 0.90 16.87 5.57
C THR A 50 1.78 17.67 6.52
N GLU A 51 1.41 18.93 6.77
CA GLU A 51 2.18 19.80 7.65
C GLU A 51 2.18 19.41 9.13
N ASN A 52 1.22 18.59 9.55
CA ASN A 52 1.03 18.18 10.93
C ASN A 52 1.72 16.85 11.26
N GLU A 53 2.46 16.23 10.36
CA GLU A 53 3.15 14.98 10.65
C GLU A 53 4.57 14.91 10.08
N GLY A 54 5.40 13.99 10.58
CA GLY A 54 6.72 13.73 10.04
C GLY A 54 7.79 13.40 11.08
N SER A 55 9.01 13.17 10.59
CA SER A 55 10.21 13.03 11.42
C SER A 55 10.63 14.37 12.01
N VAL A 56 10.99 14.37 13.30
CA VAL A 56 11.35 15.60 14.02
C VAL A 56 12.82 15.93 13.84
N GLU A 57 13.10 17.11 13.30
CA GLU A 57 14.42 17.71 13.32
C GLU A 57 14.47 18.94 14.20
N ILE A 58 15.63 19.15 14.83
CA ILE A 58 15.94 20.33 15.63
C ILE A 58 17.11 21.09 15.03
N TYR A 59 17.04 22.41 15.03
CA TYR A 59 18.11 23.26 14.52
C TYR A 59 19.09 23.58 15.64
N HIS A 60 20.34 23.17 15.47
CA HIS A 60 21.42 23.41 16.43
C HIS A 60 22.71 23.74 15.68
N ALA A 61 23.48 24.73 16.15
CA ALA A 61 24.81 25.03 15.65
C ALA A 61 24.89 25.12 14.11
N THR A 62 23.96 25.89 13.51
CA THR A 62 23.85 26.20 12.07
C THR A 62 23.41 25.08 11.13
N ARG A 63 22.92 23.94 11.64
CA ARG A 63 22.36 22.87 10.81
C ARG A 63 21.18 22.16 11.49
N TRP A 64 20.28 21.64 10.68
CA TRP A 64 19.27 20.70 11.11
C TRP A 64 19.89 19.34 11.43
N GLY A 65 19.29 18.65 12.38
CA GLY A 65 19.60 17.26 12.68
C GLY A 65 18.47 16.64 13.47
N GLY A 66 18.31 15.33 13.35
CA GLY A 66 17.15 14.65 13.89
C GLY A 66 17.22 14.42 15.39
N VAL A 67 16.04 14.15 15.92
CA VAL A 67 15.83 13.70 17.29
C VAL A 67 15.78 12.18 17.29
N CYS A 68 16.56 11.56 18.19
CA CYS A 68 16.60 10.12 18.31
C CYS A 68 15.37 9.61 19.09
N ASP A 69 14.79 8.52 18.61
CA ASP A 69 13.59 7.88 19.16
C ASP A 69 13.81 7.21 20.54
N TRP A 70 15.07 7.18 20.99
CA TRP A 70 15.44 6.62 22.29
C TRP A 70 14.82 7.45 23.41
N TRP A 71 13.87 6.83 24.12
CA TRP A 71 12.99 7.48 25.10
C TRP A 71 12.00 8.48 24.48
N TRP A 72 11.58 8.25 23.24
CA TRP A 72 10.49 9.00 22.64
C TRP A 72 9.13 8.48 23.11
N HIS A 73 8.32 9.37 23.66
CA HIS A 73 7.00 9.11 24.22
C HIS A 73 6.04 10.28 23.97
N MET A 74 4.79 10.12 24.40
CA MET A 74 3.69 11.03 24.06
C MET A 74 3.90 12.47 24.53
N GLU A 75 4.49 12.69 25.71
CA GLU A 75 4.79 14.02 26.22
C GLU A 75 5.84 14.73 25.36
N ASN A 76 6.83 14.03 24.79
CA ASN A 76 7.78 14.64 23.85
C ASN A 76 7.08 15.07 22.57
N ALA A 77 6.21 14.22 22.04
CA ALA A 77 5.42 14.55 20.86
C ALA A 77 4.50 15.75 21.12
N ASN A 78 3.87 15.82 22.30
CA ASN A 78 2.99 16.92 22.67
C ASN A 78 3.74 18.27 22.71
N VAL A 79 4.94 18.31 23.30
CA VAL A 79 5.78 19.52 23.31
C VAL A 79 6.19 19.89 21.89
N THR A 80 6.59 18.91 21.08
CA THR A 80 6.93 19.10 19.65
C THR A 80 5.78 19.77 18.89
N CYS A 81 4.57 19.19 18.97
CA CYS A 81 3.42 19.70 18.24
C CYS A 81 2.98 21.09 18.72
N LYS A 82 2.99 21.34 20.03
CA LYS A 82 2.69 22.67 20.59
C LYS A 82 3.71 23.72 20.15
N GLN A 83 5.00 23.38 20.12
CA GLN A 83 6.05 24.30 19.65
C GLN A 83 5.88 24.64 18.15
N LEU A 84 5.43 23.68 17.34
CA LEU A 84 5.10 23.88 15.91
C LEU A 84 3.82 24.69 15.68
N GLY A 85 3.02 24.92 16.72
CA GLY A 85 1.77 25.68 16.66
C GLY A 85 0.52 24.83 16.44
N PHE A 86 0.62 23.51 16.62
CA PHE A 86 -0.52 22.61 16.64
C PHE A 86 -1.10 22.49 18.06
N PRO A 87 -2.38 22.09 18.22
CA PRO A 87 -3.01 21.94 19.54
C PRO A 87 -2.33 20.93 20.46
N GLY A 88 -1.75 19.87 19.89
CA GLY A 88 -1.09 18.78 20.60
C GLY A 88 -0.69 17.65 19.65
N ALA A 89 -0.16 16.56 20.21
CA ALA A 89 0.15 15.34 19.48
C ALA A 89 -1.05 14.39 19.48
N ARG A 90 -1.31 13.77 18.32
CA ARG A 90 -2.22 12.64 18.14
C ARG A 90 -1.49 11.32 18.39
N GLN A 91 -0.29 11.17 17.84
CA GLN A 91 0.54 9.98 17.97
C GLN A 91 2.03 10.35 17.98
N PHE A 92 2.85 9.48 18.55
CA PHE A 92 4.30 9.51 18.41
C PHE A 92 4.76 8.24 17.67
N TYR A 93 5.83 8.37 16.88
CA TYR A 93 6.40 7.27 16.13
C TYR A 93 7.89 7.10 16.42
N ARG A 94 8.35 5.86 16.30
CA ARG A 94 9.73 5.45 16.54
C ARG A 94 10.27 4.73 15.31
N ARG A 95 11.55 4.39 15.33
CA ARG A 95 12.24 3.58 14.31
C ARG A 95 12.16 4.16 12.91
N ALA A 96 12.29 5.48 12.79
CA ALA A 96 12.24 6.19 11.52
C ALA A 96 10.98 5.84 10.71
N TYR A 97 9.82 5.83 11.37
CA TYR A 97 8.51 5.65 10.75
C TYR A 97 8.37 6.50 9.49
N TYR A 98 8.72 7.78 9.54
CA TYR A 98 8.68 8.68 8.39
C TYR A 98 9.89 8.56 7.42
N GLY A 99 10.56 7.41 7.39
CA GLY A 99 11.73 7.14 6.56
C GLY A 99 13.10 7.49 7.19
N ALA A 100 14.12 6.70 6.83
CA ALA A 100 15.48 6.77 7.37
C ALA A 100 16.39 7.80 6.66
N HIS A 101 16.01 9.08 6.71
CA HIS A 101 16.74 10.16 6.02
C HIS A 101 17.56 11.07 6.93
N VAL A 102 17.43 10.90 8.25
CA VAL A 102 18.23 11.65 9.22
C VAL A 102 19.63 11.06 9.30
N THR A 103 20.61 11.76 8.72
CA THR A 103 22.04 11.34 8.75
C THR A 103 22.81 11.91 9.94
N THR A 104 22.28 12.95 10.59
CA THR A 104 22.90 13.60 11.75
C THR A 104 21.89 13.71 12.88
N PHE A 105 22.19 13.10 14.02
CA PHE A 105 21.38 13.22 15.24
C PHE A 105 21.96 14.24 16.20
N TRP A 106 21.07 15.09 16.71
CA TRP A 106 21.42 16.12 17.67
C TRP A 106 21.10 15.72 19.09
N VAL A 107 19.91 15.18 19.31
CA VAL A 107 19.37 14.94 20.63
C VAL A 107 19.02 13.47 20.80
N TYR A 108 19.35 12.91 21.97
CA TYR A 108 19.00 11.54 22.36
C TYR A 108 18.66 11.50 23.86
N LYS A 109 17.87 10.51 24.28
CA LYS A 109 17.30 10.43 25.63
C LYS A 109 16.53 11.69 26.00
N LEU A 110 15.69 12.14 25.08
CA LEU A 110 14.81 13.29 25.31
C LEU A 110 13.66 12.85 26.22
N ASN A 111 13.38 13.63 27.25
CA ASN A 111 12.33 13.35 28.22
C ASN A 111 11.68 14.65 28.67
N CYS A 112 10.42 14.85 28.27
CA CYS A 112 9.62 16.02 28.59
C CYS A 112 8.64 15.66 29.70
N LEU A 113 8.36 16.60 30.59
CA LEU A 113 7.34 16.51 31.62
C LEU A 113 5.96 16.97 31.12
N GLY A 114 5.90 17.62 29.94
CA GLY A 114 4.69 18.06 29.25
C GLY A 114 4.29 19.52 29.52
N ASN A 115 5.05 20.23 30.36
CA ASN A 115 4.85 21.66 30.66
C ASN A 115 5.86 22.57 29.93
N GLU A 116 6.84 21.98 29.26
CA GLU A 116 7.85 22.67 28.47
C GLU A 116 7.21 23.33 27.24
N THR A 117 7.75 24.49 26.85
CA THR A 117 7.25 25.22 25.68
C THR A 117 8.05 24.93 24.42
N ARG A 118 9.26 24.40 24.59
CA ARG A 118 10.15 24.01 23.50
C ARG A 118 10.83 22.68 23.80
N LEU A 119 11.13 21.95 22.73
CA LEU A 119 11.72 20.62 22.79
C LEU A 119 13.16 20.62 23.34
N ASP A 120 13.91 21.71 23.12
CA ASP A 120 15.26 21.93 23.66
C ASP A 120 15.27 22.30 25.15
N GLU A 121 14.11 22.56 25.77
CA GLU A 121 13.98 22.79 27.21
C GLU A 121 13.80 21.47 28.00
N CYS A 122 13.35 20.41 27.32
CA CYS A 122 13.15 19.10 27.93
C CYS A 122 14.49 18.51 28.40
N TYR A 123 14.45 17.60 29.38
CA TYR A 123 15.67 16.90 29.78
C TYR A 123 16.20 16.10 28.59
N HIS A 124 17.43 16.39 28.18
CA HIS A 124 18.09 15.63 27.13
C HIS A 124 19.60 15.53 27.38
N ARG A 125 20.26 14.58 26.70
CA ARG A 125 21.72 14.50 26.73
C ARG A 125 22.33 15.55 25.80
N PRO A 126 23.59 15.98 26.05
CA PRO A 126 24.21 17.07 25.29
C PRO A 126 24.22 16.80 23.79
N TYR A 127 24.04 17.87 23.02
CA TYR A 127 24.15 17.88 21.57
C TYR A 127 25.44 17.22 21.07
N GLY A 128 25.36 16.48 19.96
CA GLY A 128 26.54 16.10 19.19
C GLY A 128 27.18 14.75 19.51
N ARG A 129 26.40 13.71 19.81
CA ARG A 129 26.84 12.30 19.71
C ARG A 129 26.16 11.56 18.55
N PRO A 130 26.45 11.92 17.29
CA PRO A 130 25.78 11.36 16.12
C PRO A 130 25.99 9.85 15.92
N TRP A 131 27.00 9.25 16.57
CA TRP A 131 27.33 7.83 16.42
C TRP A 131 26.50 6.87 17.28
N LEU A 132 25.67 7.39 18.21
CA LEU A 132 24.85 6.54 19.08
C LEU A 132 23.47 6.23 18.50
N CYS A 133 22.99 7.02 17.53
CA CYS A 133 21.71 6.81 16.89
C CYS A 133 21.90 6.63 15.38
N SER A 134 21.31 5.55 14.86
CA SER A 134 21.28 5.24 13.43
C SER A 134 20.18 6.05 12.73
N SER A 135 20.27 6.23 11.41
CA SER A 135 19.20 6.83 10.60
C SER A 135 17.85 6.11 10.76
N GLN A 136 17.87 4.83 11.15
CA GLN A 136 16.69 4.05 11.47
C GLN A 136 16.04 4.40 12.82
N TRP A 137 16.61 5.29 13.63
CA TRP A 137 16.12 5.61 14.97
C TRP A 137 15.62 7.07 15.06
N ALA A 138 15.07 7.59 13.96
CA ALA A 138 14.45 8.91 13.95
C ALA A 138 13.10 8.90 14.70
N ALA A 139 12.91 9.91 15.56
CA ALA A 139 11.64 10.17 16.23
C ALA A 139 10.67 10.86 15.28
N GLY A 140 9.44 10.38 15.23
CA GLY A 140 8.35 10.97 14.44
C GLY A 140 7.19 11.42 15.31
N VAL A 141 6.40 12.34 14.80
CA VAL A 141 5.14 12.76 15.42
C VAL A 141 4.06 12.89 14.39
N GLU A 142 2.84 12.74 14.87
CA GLU A 142 1.68 13.24 14.18
C GLU A 142 0.91 14.13 15.15
N CYS A 143 0.80 15.39 14.77
CA CYS A 143 0.12 16.43 15.47
C CYS A 143 -1.35 16.47 15.10
N LEU A 144 -2.18 16.96 16.02
CA LEU A 144 -3.54 17.33 15.69
C LEU A 144 -3.53 18.43 14.62
N PRO A 145 -4.40 18.37 13.61
CA PRO A 145 -4.53 19.43 12.62
C PRO A 145 -4.80 20.79 13.27
N LYS A 146 -4.36 21.89 12.64
CA LYS A 146 -4.64 23.25 13.15
C LYS A 146 -6.14 23.56 13.09
N ASP A 147 -6.76 23.16 11.99
CA ASP A 147 -8.19 23.21 11.78
C ASP A 147 -8.68 21.75 11.72
N GLU A 148 -9.21 21.26 12.83
CA GLU A 148 -9.69 19.89 12.93
C GLU A 148 -10.87 19.66 11.97
N PRO A 149 -10.86 18.60 11.14
CA PRO A 149 -11.95 18.35 10.21
C PRO A 149 -13.26 18.01 10.94
N GLN A 150 -14.38 18.39 10.34
CA GLN A 150 -15.71 18.07 10.85
C GLN A 150 -15.90 16.55 10.91
N GLY A 151 -16.39 16.05 12.04
CA GLY A 151 -16.56 14.62 12.27
C GLY A 151 -15.28 13.86 12.62
N SER A 152 -14.19 14.55 12.95
CA SER A 152 -13.00 13.91 13.54
C SER A 152 -13.37 13.28 14.87
N LEU A 153 -12.82 12.10 15.16
CA LEU A 153 -13.17 11.31 16.35
C LEU A 153 -11.99 11.20 17.31
N ARG A 154 -12.31 11.17 18.61
CA ARG A 154 -11.36 10.82 19.67
C ARG A 154 -12.04 10.07 20.81
N MET A 155 -11.27 9.28 21.54
CA MET A 155 -11.68 8.67 22.81
C MET A 155 -11.08 9.44 23.98
N ILE A 156 -11.91 9.78 24.97
CA ILE A 156 -11.48 10.41 26.22
C ILE A 156 -11.84 9.54 27.42
N LEU A 157 -11.18 9.77 28.55
CA LEU A 157 -11.50 9.14 29.84
C LEU A 157 -11.36 7.60 29.88
N GLY A 158 -10.71 7.00 28.88
CA GLY A 158 -10.31 5.59 28.93
C GLY A 158 -8.99 5.39 29.68
N ASP A 159 -8.81 4.19 30.25
CA ASP A 159 -7.56 3.79 30.91
C ASP A 159 -6.49 3.33 29.90
N VAL A 160 -6.91 2.91 28.70
CA VAL A 160 -6.04 2.46 27.60
C VAL A 160 -6.42 3.13 26.28
N PRO A 161 -5.51 3.21 25.28
CA PRO A 161 -5.74 3.99 24.05
C PRO A 161 -6.91 3.52 23.18
N ASN A 162 -7.36 2.28 23.33
CA ASN A 162 -8.41 1.66 22.52
C ASN A 162 -9.80 1.68 23.17
N GLU A 163 -9.99 2.45 24.24
CA GLU A 163 -11.31 2.64 24.84
C GLU A 163 -11.52 4.05 25.39
N GLY A 164 -12.78 4.44 25.55
CA GLY A 164 -13.17 5.69 26.21
C GLY A 164 -14.55 6.19 25.79
N THR A 165 -14.95 7.33 26.35
CA THR A 165 -16.10 8.12 25.89
C THR A 165 -15.77 8.72 24.52
N LEU A 166 -16.66 8.53 23.55
CA LEU A 166 -16.46 9.00 22.17
C LEU A 166 -16.84 10.47 22.05
N GLU A 167 -15.90 11.27 21.55
CA GLU A 167 -16.15 12.64 21.14
C GLU A 167 -15.92 12.81 19.64
N THR A 168 -16.67 13.74 19.07
CA THR A 168 -16.57 14.18 17.69
C THR A 168 -16.27 15.67 17.65
N PHE A 169 -15.53 16.11 16.65
CA PHE A 169 -15.26 17.53 16.43
C PHE A 169 -16.29 18.13 15.49
N TRP A 170 -16.93 19.23 15.91
CA TRP A 170 -17.84 19.97 15.04
C TRP A 170 -17.79 21.47 15.30
N ASP A 171 -17.75 22.28 14.24
CA ASP A 171 -17.81 23.76 14.28
C ASP A 171 -16.89 24.40 15.35
N GLY A 172 -15.64 23.94 15.46
CA GLY A 172 -14.66 24.52 16.37
C GLY A 172 -14.69 23.95 17.79
N ALA A 173 -15.54 22.97 18.09
CA ALA A 173 -15.67 22.39 19.42
C ALA A 173 -15.67 20.85 19.38
N TRP A 174 -15.07 20.25 20.41
CA TRP A 174 -15.23 18.83 20.71
C TRP A 174 -16.46 18.62 21.59
N GLY A 175 -17.20 17.56 21.31
CA GLY A 175 -18.36 17.19 22.10
C GLY A 175 -18.73 15.72 21.94
N SER A 176 -19.62 15.26 22.80
CA SER A 176 -20.00 13.85 22.93
C SER A 176 -20.93 13.39 21.81
N VAL A 177 -20.92 12.08 21.58
CA VAL A 177 -21.89 11.37 20.75
C VAL A 177 -22.89 10.66 21.66
N CYS A 178 -24.18 10.81 21.41
CA CYS A 178 -25.20 10.13 22.20
C CYS A 178 -25.29 8.64 21.85
N HIS A 179 -25.53 7.78 22.85
CA HIS A 179 -25.64 6.34 22.65
C HIS A 179 -27.03 5.87 22.15
N THR A 180 -27.97 6.79 21.90
CA THR A 180 -29.28 6.45 21.33
C THR A 180 -29.07 5.96 19.91
N ASP A 181 -29.58 4.77 19.62
CA ASP A 181 -29.42 4.05 18.35
C ASP A 181 -27.97 3.76 17.90
N PHE A 182 -26.95 4.24 18.63
CA PHE A 182 -25.55 3.90 18.40
C PHE A 182 -25.30 2.40 18.64
N GLY A 183 -25.19 1.67 17.54
CA GLY A 183 -25.04 0.24 17.42
C GLY A 183 -23.66 -0.20 16.95
N THR A 184 -23.53 -1.51 16.74
CA THR A 184 -22.26 -2.13 16.31
C THR A 184 -21.75 -1.60 14.97
N PRO A 185 -22.59 -1.34 13.94
CA PRO A 185 -22.15 -0.69 12.71
C PRO A 185 -21.46 0.66 12.96
N ASP A 186 -22.06 1.53 13.77
CA ASP A 186 -21.49 2.86 14.11
C ASP A 186 -20.17 2.73 14.85
N GLY A 187 -20.11 1.80 15.81
CA GLY A 187 -18.89 1.50 16.53
C GLY A 187 -17.78 1.00 15.61
N ASN A 188 -18.11 0.19 14.60
CA ASN A 188 -17.13 -0.31 13.62
C ASN A 188 -16.56 0.84 12.79
N VAL A 189 -17.41 1.74 12.27
CA VAL A 189 -16.98 2.94 11.53
C VAL A 189 -16.11 3.81 12.43
N ALA A 190 -16.55 4.11 13.66
CA ALA A 190 -15.81 4.93 14.60
C ALA A 190 -14.42 4.36 14.93
N CYS A 191 -14.34 3.06 15.23
CA CYS A 191 -13.07 2.40 15.51
C CYS A 191 -12.15 2.36 14.29
N ARG A 192 -12.68 2.05 13.09
CA ARG A 192 -11.90 2.02 11.85
C ARG A 192 -11.37 3.41 11.48
N GLN A 193 -12.20 4.44 11.60
CA GLN A 193 -11.80 5.85 11.41
C GLN A 193 -10.65 6.25 12.35
N MET A 194 -10.62 5.72 13.57
CA MET A 194 -9.53 5.95 14.53
C MET A 194 -8.32 5.02 14.35
N GLY A 195 -8.29 4.19 13.30
CA GLY A 195 -7.17 3.31 12.96
C GLY A 195 -7.19 1.92 13.58
N TYR A 196 -8.32 1.51 14.20
CA TYR A 196 -8.55 0.15 14.68
C TYR A 196 -9.32 -0.67 13.63
N SER A 197 -8.58 -1.30 12.71
CA SER A 197 -9.15 -1.97 11.52
C SER A 197 -10.11 -3.11 11.86
N ARG A 198 -9.94 -3.74 13.03
CA ARG A 198 -10.78 -4.85 13.53
C ARG A 198 -12.14 -4.42 14.08
N GLY A 199 -12.42 -3.12 14.11
CA GLY A 199 -13.70 -2.54 14.52
C GLY A 199 -13.96 -2.59 16.03
N VAL A 200 -15.23 -2.44 16.40
CA VAL A 200 -15.64 -2.33 17.80
C VAL A 200 -15.68 -3.70 18.49
N LYS A 201 -15.19 -3.73 19.72
CA LYS A 201 -15.30 -4.89 20.64
C LYS A 201 -16.59 -4.81 21.44
N SER A 202 -16.90 -3.63 21.98
CA SER A 202 -18.14 -3.40 22.72
C SER A 202 -18.47 -1.91 22.79
N ILE A 203 -19.76 -1.61 22.85
CA ILE A 203 -20.28 -0.26 23.08
C ILE A 203 -20.70 -0.16 24.54
N LYS A 204 -20.37 0.96 25.16
CA LYS A 204 -20.71 1.32 26.53
C LYS A 204 -21.70 2.47 26.52
N LYS A 205 -22.62 2.45 27.47
CA LYS A 205 -23.70 3.41 27.64
C LYS A 205 -23.62 3.99 29.05
N ASP A 206 -24.53 4.91 29.36
CA ASP A 206 -24.70 5.42 30.72
C ASP A 206 -23.44 6.11 31.29
N GLY A 207 -22.65 6.78 30.42
CA GLY A 207 -21.41 7.46 30.79
C GLY A 207 -20.38 6.55 31.48
N HIS A 208 -20.24 5.31 31.01
CA HIS A 208 -19.39 4.28 31.62
C HIS A 208 -17.96 4.72 31.95
N PHE A 209 -17.31 5.48 31.07
CA PHE A 209 -15.94 5.99 31.26
C PHE A 209 -15.93 7.37 31.93
N GLY A 210 -17.10 7.95 32.19
CA GLY A 210 -17.28 9.32 32.62
C GLY A 210 -17.94 10.18 31.55
N PHE A 211 -18.11 11.45 31.90
CA PHE A 211 -18.92 12.41 31.15
C PHE A 211 -18.03 13.37 30.37
N SER A 212 -18.39 13.64 29.12
CA SER A 212 -17.81 14.76 28.39
C SER A 212 -18.14 16.08 29.09
N THR A 213 -17.27 17.08 28.92
CA THR A 213 -17.53 18.46 29.34
C THR A 213 -17.98 19.34 28.18
N GLY A 214 -17.92 18.84 26.94
CA GLY A 214 -18.36 19.52 25.73
C GLY A 214 -19.87 19.37 25.51
N PRO A 215 -20.45 20.00 24.47
CA PRO A 215 -21.85 19.76 24.11
C PRO A 215 -22.07 18.31 23.63
N ILE A 216 -23.33 17.87 23.60
CA ILE A 216 -23.72 16.67 22.84
C ILE A 216 -23.86 17.12 21.38
N ILE A 217 -23.05 16.56 20.48
CA ILE A 217 -22.96 17.00 19.09
C ILE A 217 -23.74 16.06 18.17
N LEU A 218 -23.51 14.76 18.25
CA LEU A 218 -24.18 13.78 17.39
C LEU A 218 -25.18 12.94 18.18
N ASP A 219 -26.27 12.58 17.53
CA ASP A 219 -27.32 11.70 18.04
C ASP A 219 -27.90 10.90 16.85
N ALA A 220 -28.41 9.71 17.14
CA ALA A 220 -28.99 8.78 16.16
C ALA A 220 -28.09 8.53 14.93
N VAL A 221 -26.78 8.33 15.16
CA VAL A 221 -25.87 7.87 14.11
C VAL A 221 -26.32 6.49 13.67
N ASP A 222 -26.52 6.31 12.36
CA ASP A 222 -27.05 5.09 11.75
C ASP A 222 -26.20 4.71 10.52
N CYS A 223 -25.03 4.15 10.79
CA CYS A 223 -24.10 3.65 9.78
C CYS A 223 -24.55 2.28 9.25
N GLU A 224 -24.29 2.01 7.98
CA GLU A 224 -24.38 0.66 7.40
C GLU A 224 -23.21 -0.23 7.86
N GLY A 225 -22.07 0.38 8.19
CA GLY A 225 -20.84 -0.26 8.66
C GLY A 225 -19.72 -0.31 7.61
N SER A 226 -20.00 0.09 6.37
CA SER A 226 -19.05 0.15 5.25
C SER A 226 -18.37 1.52 5.11
N GLU A 227 -18.91 2.54 5.76
CA GLU A 227 -18.46 3.94 5.68
C GLU A 227 -17.03 4.12 6.18
N SER A 228 -16.25 4.99 5.53
CA SER A 228 -14.87 5.27 5.93
C SER A 228 -14.81 6.26 7.10
N HIS A 229 -15.79 7.16 7.15
CA HIS A 229 -15.92 8.22 8.15
C HIS A 229 -17.34 8.32 8.69
N ILE A 230 -17.46 8.69 9.97
CA ILE A 230 -18.77 8.86 10.63
C ILE A 230 -19.64 9.94 9.96
N THR A 231 -19.04 10.85 9.20
CA THR A 231 -19.74 11.88 8.42
C THR A 231 -20.47 11.35 7.20
N GLU A 232 -20.12 10.13 6.74
CA GLU A 232 -20.77 9.46 5.61
C GLU A 232 -21.99 8.64 6.05
N CYS A 233 -22.11 8.36 7.35
CA CYS A 233 -23.25 7.62 7.89
C CYS A 233 -24.55 8.42 7.76
N ASN A 234 -25.67 7.69 7.73
CA ASN A 234 -26.97 8.34 7.78
C ASN A 234 -27.17 9.03 9.13
N MET A 235 -27.37 10.34 9.11
CA MET A 235 -27.62 11.17 10.29
C MET A 235 -28.99 11.86 10.14
N PRO A 236 -30.05 11.33 10.75
CA PRO A 236 -31.41 11.86 10.60
C PRO A 236 -31.61 13.21 11.30
N VAL A 237 -30.71 13.57 12.21
CA VAL A 237 -30.68 14.85 12.91
C VAL A 237 -29.38 15.58 12.61
N THR A 238 -29.46 16.90 12.50
CA THR A 238 -28.25 17.71 12.27
C THR A 238 -27.41 17.78 13.55
N PRO A 239 -26.09 17.97 13.45
CA PRO A 239 -25.22 18.24 14.59
C PRO A 239 -25.82 19.28 15.55
N TYR A 240 -25.66 19.06 16.85
CA TYR A 240 -26.26 19.82 17.96
C TYR A 240 -27.78 19.67 18.14
N GLN A 241 -28.47 18.92 17.28
CA GLN A 241 -29.85 18.50 17.54
C GLN A 241 -29.84 17.07 18.07
N HIS A 242 -30.34 16.88 19.29
CA HIS A 242 -30.41 15.58 19.93
C HIS A 242 -31.69 15.43 20.75
N ALA A 243 -32.24 14.22 20.78
CA ALA A 243 -33.35 13.82 21.65
C ALA A 243 -32.86 13.39 23.04
N CYS A 244 -31.54 13.22 23.20
CA CYS A 244 -30.95 12.83 24.47
C CYS A 244 -31.22 13.88 25.55
N PRO A 245 -31.57 13.48 26.78
CA PRO A 245 -31.69 14.42 27.89
C PRO A 245 -30.41 15.25 27.98
N TYR A 246 -30.50 16.55 28.32
CA TYR A 246 -29.37 17.48 28.40
C TYR A 246 -28.37 17.14 29.54
N THR A 247 -27.94 15.89 29.61
CA THR A 247 -27.06 15.29 30.60
C THR A 247 -26.16 14.29 29.88
N HIS A 248 -24.87 14.35 30.16
CA HIS A 248 -23.85 13.45 29.62
C HIS A 248 -23.96 11.99 30.06
N ASN A 249 -24.98 11.65 30.85
CA ASN A 249 -25.27 10.26 31.15
C ASN A 249 -25.60 9.44 29.88
N TRP A 250 -25.91 10.09 28.77
CA TRP A 250 -26.22 9.42 27.51
C TRP A 250 -25.05 9.40 26.53
N ASP A 251 -23.86 9.84 26.96
CA ASP A 251 -22.66 9.76 26.14
C ASP A 251 -22.32 8.30 25.86
N VAL A 252 -21.98 8.01 24.60
CA VAL A 252 -21.53 6.69 24.19
C VAL A 252 -20.05 6.51 24.52
N GLY A 253 -19.72 5.34 25.03
CA GLY A 253 -18.34 4.87 25.13
C GLY A 253 -18.10 3.76 24.11
N VAL A 254 -16.90 3.71 23.56
CA VAL A 254 -16.48 2.66 22.62
C VAL A 254 -15.25 1.95 23.15
N VAL A 255 -15.20 0.64 22.93
CA VAL A 255 -14.00 -0.18 23.16
C VAL A 255 -13.66 -0.80 21.81
N CYS A 256 -12.57 -0.37 21.18
CA CYS A 256 -12.09 -0.91 19.93
C CYS A 256 -11.25 -2.18 20.16
N LYS A 257 -11.24 -3.08 19.18
CA LYS A 257 -10.30 -4.22 19.21
C LYS A 257 -8.90 -3.69 18.90
N PRO A 258 -7.88 -3.98 19.74
CA PRO A 258 -6.52 -3.56 19.43
C PRO A 258 -6.05 -4.22 18.14
N ASN A 259 -5.21 -3.50 17.40
CA ASN A 259 -4.51 -4.07 16.26
C ASN A 259 -3.56 -5.15 16.75
N VAL A 260 -3.44 -6.21 15.97
CA VAL A 260 -2.53 -7.34 16.20
C VAL A 260 -1.61 -7.49 15.01
N GLU A 261 -0.47 -8.14 15.27
CA GLU A 261 0.55 -8.42 14.27
C GLU A 261 -0.06 -9.09 13.03
N GLY A 262 0.18 -8.50 11.86
CA GLY A 262 -0.35 -8.96 10.57
C GLY A 262 -1.74 -8.44 10.20
N ASP A 263 -2.39 -7.62 11.03
CA ASP A 263 -3.62 -6.91 10.62
C ASP A 263 -3.33 -6.05 9.39
N ILE A 264 -4.30 -5.94 8.48
CA ILE A 264 -4.19 -5.12 7.28
C ILE A 264 -5.21 -3.96 7.29
N ARG A 265 -4.93 -2.92 6.51
CA ARG A 265 -5.88 -1.88 6.12
C ARG A 265 -5.61 -1.42 4.69
N LEU A 266 -6.67 -0.96 4.02
CA LEU A 266 -6.61 -0.34 2.70
C LEU A 266 -6.78 1.17 2.86
N MET A 267 -5.83 1.93 2.32
CA MET A 267 -5.78 3.38 2.51
C MET A 267 -5.82 4.13 1.18
N ASP A 268 -6.37 5.34 1.20
CA ASP A 268 -6.45 6.28 0.07
C ASP A 268 -7.23 5.78 -1.16
N GLY A 269 -8.06 4.74 -0.98
CA GLY A 269 -9.08 4.34 -1.96
C GLY A 269 -10.33 5.24 -1.92
N SER A 270 -11.15 5.19 -2.98
CA SER A 270 -12.43 5.90 -3.02
C SER A 270 -13.50 5.23 -2.14
N GLY A 271 -13.26 4.00 -1.70
CA GLY A 271 -14.10 3.24 -0.80
C GLY A 271 -13.31 2.15 -0.06
N PRO A 272 -13.98 1.36 0.80
CA PRO A 272 -13.31 0.41 1.70
C PRO A 272 -12.71 -0.82 0.99
N HIS A 273 -13.05 -1.05 -0.27
CA HIS A 273 -12.68 -2.23 -1.05
C HIS A 273 -11.45 -2.01 -1.93
N GLU A 274 -10.81 -0.84 -1.86
CA GLU A 274 -9.63 -0.54 -2.65
C GLU A 274 -8.67 0.37 -1.87
N GLY A 275 -7.40 0.34 -2.27
CA GLY A 275 -6.39 1.23 -1.70
C GLY A 275 -5.00 0.62 -1.67
N ARG A 276 -4.05 1.45 -1.20
CA ARG A 276 -2.70 1.01 -0.82
C ARG A 276 -2.80 0.07 0.37
N VAL A 277 -2.04 -1.02 0.32
CA VAL A 277 -2.00 -2.03 1.38
C VAL A 277 -1.04 -1.59 2.48
N GLU A 278 -1.54 -1.49 3.70
CA GLU A 278 -0.72 -1.31 4.89
C GLU A 278 -0.93 -2.49 5.84
N ILE A 279 0.17 -2.94 6.46
CA ILE A 279 0.21 -4.05 7.42
C ILE A 279 0.66 -3.53 8.78
N TRP A 280 0.07 -4.07 9.86
CA TRP A 280 0.45 -3.77 11.23
C TRP A 280 1.59 -4.68 11.66
N HIS A 281 2.76 -4.09 11.84
CA HIS A 281 3.97 -4.78 12.30
C HIS A 281 4.68 -3.94 13.35
N ASP A 282 5.10 -4.56 14.46
CA ASP A 282 5.94 -3.91 15.48
C ASP A 282 5.35 -2.60 16.04
N ASP A 283 4.06 -2.65 16.36
CA ASP A 283 3.23 -1.54 16.90
C ASP A 283 3.08 -0.33 15.94
N ALA A 284 3.22 -0.55 14.63
CA ALA A 284 3.05 0.50 13.62
C ALA A 284 2.42 -0.02 12.32
N TRP A 285 1.61 0.83 11.68
CA TRP A 285 1.20 0.62 10.30
C TRP A 285 2.38 0.94 9.36
N GLY A 286 2.52 0.17 8.30
CA GLY A 286 3.52 0.41 7.26
C GLY A 286 3.16 -0.26 5.95
N THR A 287 3.76 0.19 4.85
CA THR A 287 3.44 -0.28 3.49
C THR A 287 4.23 -1.53 3.12
N ILE A 288 3.87 -2.10 1.97
CA ILE A 288 4.49 -3.28 1.38
C ILE A 288 4.92 -2.90 -0.04
N CYS A 289 6.08 -3.35 -0.50
CA CYS A 289 6.49 -3.07 -1.87
C CYS A 289 5.79 -3.95 -2.91
N ASP A 290 5.78 -3.49 -4.15
CA ASP A 290 5.27 -4.17 -5.32
C ASP A 290 6.24 -5.22 -5.90
N ASP A 291 7.39 -5.38 -5.24
CA ASP A 291 8.45 -6.30 -5.58
C ASP A 291 7.95 -7.76 -5.48
N GLY A 292 7.62 -8.35 -6.63
CA GLY A 292 6.99 -9.67 -6.67
C GLY A 292 5.49 -9.67 -6.41
N TRP A 293 4.90 -8.51 -6.12
CA TRP A 293 3.47 -8.37 -5.84
C TRP A 293 2.63 -8.82 -7.02
N ASP A 294 1.77 -9.79 -6.77
CA ASP A 294 0.91 -10.35 -7.78
C ASP A 294 -0.53 -10.57 -7.31
N TRP A 295 -1.28 -11.30 -8.13
CA TRP A 295 -2.67 -11.63 -7.88
C TRP A 295 -2.89 -12.53 -6.69
N ALA A 296 -1.97 -13.45 -6.40
CA ALA A 296 -2.06 -14.32 -5.25
C ALA A 296 -1.95 -13.49 -3.96
N ASP A 297 -1.01 -12.55 -3.91
CA ASP A 297 -0.85 -11.63 -2.77
C ASP A 297 -2.10 -10.76 -2.59
N ALA A 298 -2.55 -10.12 -3.67
CA ALA A 298 -3.74 -9.27 -3.65
C ALA A 298 -4.99 -10.03 -3.22
N ASN A 299 -5.12 -11.29 -3.64
CA ASN A 299 -6.26 -12.13 -3.27
C ASN A 299 -6.28 -12.43 -1.77
N VAL A 300 -5.12 -12.75 -1.18
CA VAL A 300 -5.00 -12.93 0.28
C VAL A 300 -5.39 -11.65 1.01
N VAL A 301 -4.92 -10.49 0.56
CA VAL A 301 -5.28 -9.19 1.15
C VAL A 301 -6.79 -8.97 1.11
N CYS A 302 -7.43 -9.11 -0.06
CA CYS A 302 -8.85 -8.86 -0.19
C CYS A 302 -9.68 -9.83 0.66
N ARG A 303 -9.29 -11.10 0.73
CA ARG A 303 -9.97 -12.09 1.57
C ARG A 303 -9.78 -11.83 3.07
N GLN A 304 -8.57 -11.43 3.47
CA GLN A 304 -8.28 -11.00 4.84
C GLN A 304 -9.08 -9.74 5.22
N ALA A 305 -9.32 -8.83 4.28
CA ALA A 305 -10.14 -7.64 4.45
C ALA A 305 -11.66 -7.94 4.46
N GLY A 306 -12.06 -9.19 4.22
CA GLY A 306 -13.46 -9.64 4.26
C GLY A 306 -14.19 -9.62 2.91
N TYR A 307 -13.49 -9.35 1.82
CA TYR A 307 -14.01 -9.45 0.45
C TYR A 307 -13.84 -10.86 -0.11
N ARG A 308 -14.49 -11.16 -1.24
CA ARG A 308 -14.41 -12.51 -1.84
C ARG A 308 -13.04 -12.81 -2.44
N GLY A 309 -12.41 -11.80 -3.01
CA GLY A 309 -11.12 -11.91 -3.68
C GLY A 309 -10.72 -10.58 -4.30
N ALA A 310 -9.54 -10.55 -4.92
CA ALA A 310 -9.07 -9.39 -5.66
C ALA A 310 -9.73 -9.32 -7.04
N VAL A 311 -9.78 -8.10 -7.60
CA VAL A 311 -10.13 -7.79 -9.00
C VAL A 311 -9.15 -6.81 -9.66
N LYS A 312 -8.17 -6.30 -8.89
CA LYS A 312 -6.93 -5.70 -9.42
C LYS A 312 -5.80 -5.90 -8.41
N ALA A 313 -4.63 -6.30 -8.89
CA ALA A 313 -3.36 -6.20 -8.18
C ALA A 313 -2.51 -5.14 -8.90
N SER A 314 -2.13 -4.07 -8.19
CA SER A 314 -1.31 -2.99 -8.76
C SER A 314 -0.31 -2.52 -7.73
N GLY A 315 0.90 -2.22 -8.13
CA GLY A 315 1.87 -1.53 -7.28
C GLY A 315 2.82 -0.62 -8.05
N PHE A 316 2.57 -0.46 -9.35
CA PHE A 316 3.46 0.31 -10.20
C PHE A 316 3.19 1.80 -10.01
N GLN A 317 4.20 2.51 -9.49
CA GLN A 317 4.32 3.98 -9.42
C GLN A 317 3.43 4.73 -8.40
N GLY A 318 2.74 4.05 -7.49
CA GLY A 318 1.85 4.72 -6.52
C GLY A 318 0.78 5.62 -7.16
N GLU A 319 0.54 5.48 -8.47
CA GLU A 319 -0.35 6.33 -9.26
C GLU A 319 -1.82 6.12 -8.90
N ASP A 320 -2.16 4.93 -8.42
CA ASP A 320 -3.55 4.55 -8.13
C ASP A 320 -4.04 5.14 -6.78
N PHE A 321 -3.21 5.15 -5.73
CA PHE A 321 -3.65 5.48 -4.35
C PHE A 321 -2.68 6.38 -3.57
N GLY A 322 -1.78 7.08 -4.26
CA GLY A 322 -0.90 8.09 -3.68
C GLY A 322 0.23 7.56 -2.80
N PHE A 323 1.16 8.45 -2.46
CA PHE A 323 2.38 8.12 -1.72
C PHE A 323 2.23 8.28 -0.21
N THR A 324 3.05 7.55 0.53
CA THR A 324 3.27 7.78 1.95
C THR A 324 4.71 8.02 2.29
N TRP A 325 4.89 8.34 3.56
CA TRP A 325 6.17 8.34 4.23
C TRP A 325 6.19 7.39 5.41
N ALA A 326 5.05 6.72 5.73
CA ALA A 326 5.00 5.66 6.73
C ALA A 326 6.06 4.58 6.43
N PRO A 327 6.50 3.76 7.39
CA PRO A 327 7.59 2.84 7.14
C PRO A 327 7.15 1.80 6.12
N ILE A 328 8.08 1.38 5.27
CA ILE A 328 7.88 0.21 4.42
C ILE A 328 8.29 -1.00 5.26
N HIS A 329 7.36 -1.91 5.53
CA HIS A 329 7.63 -3.04 6.43
C HIS A 329 8.30 -4.22 5.73
N THR A 330 7.98 -4.46 4.46
CA THR A 330 8.52 -5.60 3.71
C THR A 330 8.56 -5.33 2.20
N SER A 331 9.55 -5.90 1.51
CA SER A 331 9.71 -5.75 0.07
C SER A 331 9.08 -6.86 -0.77
N PHE A 332 9.13 -8.11 -0.33
CA PHE A 332 8.85 -9.22 -1.23
C PHE A 332 7.98 -10.28 -0.55
N VAL A 333 6.68 -10.16 -0.77
CA VAL A 333 5.65 -11.10 -0.33
C VAL A 333 5.45 -12.14 -1.43
N MET A 334 5.29 -13.40 -1.04
CA MET A 334 4.98 -14.50 -1.94
C MET A 334 3.89 -15.36 -1.32
N CYS A 335 2.65 -15.05 -1.65
CA CYS A 335 1.49 -15.88 -1.35
C CYS A 335 1.27 -16.93 -2.44
N THR A 336 0.63 -18.04 -2.05
CA THR A 336 0.05 -19.02 -2.97
C THR A 336 -1.40 -18.66 -3.34
N GLY A 337 -1.99 -17.69 -2.64
CA GLY A 337 -3.32 -17.14 -2.90
C GLY A 337 -4.41 -17.76 -2.03
N VAL A 338 -4.07 -18.77 -1.21
CA VAL A 338 -5.00 -19.49 -0.34
C VAL A 338 -4.75 -19.24 1.15
N GLU A 339 -3.70 -18.50 1.49
CA GLU A 339 -3.40 -18.10 2.86
C GLU A 339 -4.54 -17.28 3.47
N ASP A 340 -4.75 -17.40 4.79
CA ASP A 340 -5.78 -16.64 5.51
C ASP A 340 -5.35 -15.20 5.79
N ASN A 341 -4.06 -14.96 5.99
CA ASN A 341 -3.52 -13.63 6.25
C ASN A 341 -2.23 -13.42 5.46
N LEU A 342 -1.95 -12.16 5.11
CA LEU A 342 -0.77 -11.78 4.37
C LEU A 342 0.55 -12.13 5.10
N ILE A 343 0.52 -12.10 6.43
CA ILE A 343 1.66 -12.48 7.29
C ILE A 343 2.00 -13.98 7.23
N ASP A 344 1.06 -14.82 6.78
CA ASP A 344 1.27 -16.26 6.63
C ASP A 344 2.01 -16.62 5.32
N CYS A 345 2.12 -15.65 4.40
CA CYS A 345 2.85 -15.79 3.15
C CYS A 345 4.37 -15.76 3.37
N ILE A 346 5.14 -16.22 2.36
CA ILE A 346 6.59 -16.20 2.44
C ILE A 346 7.09 -14.76 2.26
N LEU A 347 7.66 -14.18 3.31
CA LEU A 347 8.38 -12.90 3.23
C LEU A 347 9.86 -13.16 2.89
N ARG A 348 10.23 -13.08 1.60
CA ARG A 348 11.59 -13.46 1.14
C ARG A 348 12.68 -12.67 1.87
N ASP A 349 12.44 -11.37 2.05
CA ASP A 349 13.39 -10.44 2.67
C ASP A 349 13.05 -10.17 4.15
N GLY A 350 12.08 -10.91 4.72
CA GLY A 350 11.56 -10.70 6.07
C GLY A 350 10.90 -9.33 6.26
N TRP A 351 10.90 -8.81 7.48
CA TRP A 351 10.44 -7.46 7.82
C TRP A 351 11.51 -6.40 7.51
N THR A 352 12.00 -6.42 6.26
CA THR A 352 12.95 -5.45 5.73
C THR A 352 12.61 -5.13 4.28
N HIS A 353 13.09 -3.99 3.78
CA HIS A 353 12.84 -3.57 2.40
C HIS A 353 14.07 -2.87 1.81
N SER A 354 14.13 -2.83 0.48
CA SER A 354 15.07 -1.99 -0.29
C SER A 354 14.39 -0.97 -1.20
N CYS A 355 13.07 -0.84 -1.06
CA CYS A 355 12.23 -0.04 -1.94
C CYS A 355 12.03 1.39 -1.44
N TYR A 356 11.42 2.19 -2.29
CA TYR A 356 10.88 3.52 -1.98
C TYR A 356 9.35 3.49 -2.14
N HIS A 357 8.64 4.49 -1.59
CA HIS A 357 7.17 4.54 -1.64
C HIS A 357 6.55 4.61 -3.03
N VAL A 358 7.35 4.84 -4.06
CA VAL A 358 6.89 4.72 -5.45
C VAL A 358 6.56 3.28 -5.86
N GLU A 359 6.99 2.33 -5.05
CA GLU A 359 6.80 0.89 -5.19
C GLU A 359 5.75 0.37 -4.19
N ASP A 360 4.94 1.22 -3.53
CA ASP A 360 3.94 0.73 -2.58
C ASP A 360 2.83 -0.08 -3.28
N ALA A 361 2.56 -1.27 -2.76
CA ALA A 361 1.58 -2.20 -3.29
C ALA A 361 0.13 -1.78 -2.95
N SER A 362 -0.79 -2.11 -3.84
CA SER A 362 -2.22 -1.78 -3.74
C SER A 362 -3.12 -2.87 -4.32
N VAL A 363 -4.40 -2.81 -3.93
CA VAL A 363 -5.42 -3.77 -4.38
C VAL A 363 -6.73 -3.07 -4.68
N VAL A 364 -7.52 -3.70 -5.54
CA VAL A 364 -8.97 -3.48 -5.65
C VAL A 364 -9.64 -4.83 -5.43
N CYS A 365 -10.60 -4.89 -4.53
CA CYS A 365 -11.32 -6.10 -4.12
C CYS A 365 -12.71 -6.17 -4.75
N ALA A 366 -13.19 -7.39 -5.01
CA ALA A 366 -14.55 -7.61 -5.49
C ALA A 366 -15.58 -7.14 -4.46
N THR A 367 -16.61 -6.46 -4.95
CA THR A 367 -17.80 -6.11 -4.17
C THR A 367 -18.95 -7.03 -4.56
N ASP A 368 -20.01 -7.12 -3.75
CA ASP A 368 -21.14 -8.02 -4.03
C ASP A 368 -21.88 -7.70 -5.35
N ASP A 369 -21.67 -6.51 -5.92
CA ASP A 369 -22.23 -6.09 -7.21
C ASP A 369 -21.30 -6.34 -8.41
N ASP A 370 -20.04 -6.72 -8.17
CA ASP A 370 -19.02 -6.92 -9.21
C ASP A 370 -18.01 -8.02 -8.83
N ASP A 371 -18.39 -9.28 -9.10
CA ASP A 371 -17.53 -10.46 -8.90
C ASP A 371 -16.48 -10.63 -10.03
N THR A 372 -16.64 -9.90 -11.16
CA THR A 372 -15.78 -10.05 -12.34
C THR A 372 -15.50 -8.71 -13.03
N ILE A 373 -14.23 -8.30 -13.12
CA ILE A 373 -13.85 -7.08 -13.86
C ILE A 373 -13.35 -7.41 -15.25
N ASP A 374 -13.89 -6.74 -16.28
CA ASP A 374 -13.33 -6.73 -17.62
C ASP A 374 -11.94 -6.07 -17.59
N ILE A 375 -10.89 -6.80 -17.98
CA ILE A 375 -9.53 -6.27 -18.02
C ILE A 375 -9.06 -6.06 -19.46
N GLU A 376 -8.22 -5.04 -19.66
CA GLU A 376 -7.38 -4.94 -20.87
C GLU A 376 -6.08 -5.72 -20.62
N PRO A 377 -5.89 -6.90 -21.24
CA PRO A 377 -4.76 -7.79 -20.97
C PRO A 377 -3.43 -7.26 -21.53
N LYS A 378 -2.86 -6.20 -20.93
CA LYS A 378 -1.54 -5.68 -21.31
C LYS A 378 -0.44 -6.57 -20.73
N ASN A 379 0.53 -6.96 -21.57
CA ASN A 379 1.68 -7.80 -21.20
C ASN A 379 1.31 -9.18 -20.64
N THR A 380 0.17 -9.75 -21.04
CA THR A 380 -0.22 -11.11 -20.64
C THR A 380 0.78 -12.13 -21.14
N ARG A 381 1.15 -13.07 -20.26
CA ARG A 381 1.95 -14.25 -20.65
C ARG A 381 1.07 -15.48 -20.54
N VAL A 382 1.33 -16.47 -21.38
CA VAL A 382 0.69 -17.78 -21.32
C VAL A 382 1.73 -18.85 -21.13
N ARG A 383 1.38 -19.87 -20.34
CA ARG A 383 2.09 -21.13 -20.29
C ARG A 383 1.11 -22.29 -20.44
N ILE A 384 1.60 -23.36 -21.03
CA ILE A 384 0.84 -24.60 -21.22
C ILE A 384 1.45 -25.64 -20.28
N VAL A 385 0.69 -26.03 -19.26
CA VAL A 385 1.13 -26.96 -18.20
C VAL A 385 0.56 -28.35 -18.49
N GLY A 386 1.41 -29.31 -18.84
CA GLY A 386 0.95 -30.66 -19.16
C GLY A 386 2.02 -31.60 -19.67
N MET A 387 1.60 -32.79 -20.12
CA MET A 387 2.49 -33.80 -20.68
C MET A 387 2.67 -33.59 -22.19
N GLY A 388 3.71 -32.86 -22.60
CA GLY A 388 4.12 -32.77 -24.02
C GLY A 388 4.59 -31.38 -24.45
N GLN A 389 5.17 -31.28 -25.65
CA GLN A 389 5.62 -30.01 -26.22
C GLN A 389 4.44 -29.23 -26.84
N GLY A 390 3.55 -28.66 -26.01
CA GLY A 390 2.43 -27.83 -26.49
C GLY A 390 1.05 -28.46 -26.35
N GLN A 391 0.87 -29.36 -25.39
CA GLN A 391 -0.43 -29.90 -25.00
C GLN A 391 -0.56 -29.88 -23.47
N GLY A 392 -1.61 -29.25 -22.96
CA GLY A 392 -1.72 -29.01 -21.52
C GLY A 392 -2.86 -28.09 -21.13
N ARG A 393 -2.97 -27.87 -19.82
CA ARG A 393 -3.80 -26.83 -19.21
C ARG A 393 -3.25 -25.45 -19.56
N VAL A 394 -4.15 -24.50 -19.79
CA VAL A 394 -3.79 -23.10 -20.01
C VAL A 394 -3.70 -22.37 -18.67
N GLU A 395 -2.59 -21.66 -18.48
CA GLU A 395 -2.42 -20.72 -17.39
C GLU A 395 -1.98 -19.38 -17.94
N VAL A 396 -2.60 -18.31 -17.43
CA VAL A 396 -2.39 -16.94 -17.86
C VAL A 396 -1.72 -16.17 -16.72
N SER A 397 -0.77 -15.33 -17.08
CA SER A 397 -0.10 -14.43 -16.15
C SER A 397 -0.62 -13.01 -16.32
N LEU A 398 -1.09 -12.45 -15.21
CA LEU A 398 -1.38 -11.03 -15.06
C LEU A 398 -0.32 -10.43 -14.12
N GLY A 399 0.50 -9.52 -14.64
CA GLY A 399 1.64 -8.97 -13.89
C GLY A 399 2.71 -10.04 -13.58
N ASN A 400 2.96 -10.26 -12.29
CA ASN A 400 4.01 -11.16 -11.79
C ASN A 400 3.53 -12.57 -11.40
N GLY A 401 2.22 -12.82 -11.39
CA GLY A 401 1.62 -14.09 -10.95
C GLY A 401 1.08 -14.95 -12.09
N TRP A 402 0.69 -16.19 -11.78
CA TRP A 402 0.05 -17.12 -12.71
C TRP A 402 -1.27 -17.61 -12.12
N GLY A 403 -2.29 -17.77 -12.95
CA GLY A 403 -3.50 -18.47 -12.54
C GLY A 403 -4.18 -19.22 -13.67
N ARG A 404 -5.11 -20.07 -13.27
CA ARG A 404 -5.88 -20.94 -14.15
C ARG A 404 -7.04 -20.18 -14.77
N VAL A 405 -7.46 -20.67 -15.93
CA VAL A 405 -8.55 -20.10 -16.71
C VAL A 405 -9.80 -20.95 -16.52
N CYS A 406 -10.88 -20.33 -16.08
CA CYS A 406 -12.22 -20.88 -16.13
C CYS A 406 -12.92 -20.29 -17.36
N ASP A 407 -13.34 -21.13 -18.29
CA ASP A 407 -14.10 -20.64 -19.44
C ASP A 407 -15.11 -21.70 -19.87
N PRO A 408 -16.40 -21.53 -19.49
CA PRO A 408 -17.46 -22.43 -19.90
C PRO A 408 -17.67 -22.50 -21.42
N ASP A 409 -17.28 -21.45 -22.14
CA ASP A 409 -17.47 -21.28 -23.59
C ASP A 409 -16.18 -21.54 -24.39
N TRP A 410 -15.15 -22.11 -23.73
CA TRP A 410 -13.84 -22.38 -24.31
C TRP A 410 -13.91 -23.08 -25.67
N SER A 411 -13.44 -22.39 -26.73
CA SER A 411 -13.55 -22.88 -28.10
C SER A 411 -12.19 -22.98 -28.81
N ASP A 412 -12.23 -23.48 -30.05
CA ASP A 412 -11.05 -23.53 -30.91
C ASP A 412 -10.52 -22.13 -31.27
N HIS A 413 -11.34 -21.08 -31.20
CA HIS A 413 -10.88 -19.71 -31.46
C HIS A 413 -9.89 -19.26 -30.38
N GLU A 414 -10.26 -19.38 -29.10
CA GLU A 414 -9.42 -19.05 -27.96
C GLU A 414 -8.17 -19.94 -27.92
N ALA A 415 -8.35 -21.25 -28.11
CA ALA A 415 -7.25 -22.20 -28.08
C ALA A 415 -6.17 -21.91 -29.14
N LYS A 416 -6.57 -21.50 -30.34
CA LYS A 416 -5.63 -21.12 -31.41
C LYS A 416 -4.87 -19.85 -31.05
N THR A 417 -5.56 -18.85 -30.51
CA THR A 417 -4.96 -17.60 -30.05
C THR A 417 -3.97 -17.86 -28.91
N VAL A 418 -4.32 -18.70 -27.93
CA VAL A 418 -3.42 -19.12 -26.85
C VAL A 418 -2.18 -19.87 -27.36
N CYS A 419 -2.36 -20.83 -28.27
CA CYS A 419 -1.24 -21.56 -28.86
C CYS A 419 -0.29 -20.63 -29.62
N TYR A 420 -0.84 -19.70 -30.41
CA TYR A 420 -0.03 -18.71 -31.12
C TYR A 420 0.71 -17.78 -30.15
N HIS A 421 0.04 -17.29 -29.11
CA HIS A 421 0.64 -16.45 -28.06
C HIS A 421 1.77 -17.18 -27.31
N ALA A 422 1.63 -18.49 -27.11
CA ALA A 422 2.66 -19.35 -26.51
C ALA A 422 3.84 -19.67 -27.47
N GLY A 423 3.79 -19.23 -28.72
CA GLY A 423 4.84 -19.43 -29.73
C GLY A 423 4.67 -20.68 -30.60
N TYR A 424 3.50 -21.33 -30.57
CA TYR A 424 3.17 -22.43 -31.48
C TYR A 424 2.49 -21.94 -32.76
N LYS A 425 2.27 -22.87 -33.70
CA LYS A 425 1.57 -22.55 -34.94
C LYS A 425 0.06 -22.41 -34.69
N TRP A 426 -0.56 -21.44 -35.34
CA TRP A 426 -1.98 -21.14 -35.20
C TRP A 426 -2.89 -22.20 -35.87
N GLY A 427 -2.48 -22.77 -37.00
CA GLY A 427 -3.35 -23.50 -37.94
C GLY A 427 -4.17 -24.65 -37.36
N ALA A 428 -3.52 -25.77 -37.06
CA ALA A 428 -4.16 -26.99 -36.57
C ALA A 428 -4.31 -27.05 -35.03
N SER A 429 -4.06 -25.93 -34.34
CA SER A 429 -4.27 -25.80 -32.90
C SER A 429 -5.76 -25.85 -32.57
N ARG A 430 -6.13 -26.43 -31.42
CA ARG A 430 -7.52 -26.63 -31.01
C ARG A 430 -7.69 -26.74 -29.50
N ALA A 431 -8.92 -26.57 -29.04
CA ALA A 431 -9.30 -26.83 -27.66
C ALA A 431 -9.13 -28.32 -27.32
N ALA A 432 -8.78 -28.60 -26.07
CA ALA A 432 -8.61 -29.94 -25.54
C ALA A 432 -9.45 -30.11 -24.28
N GLY A 433 -10.18 -31.22 -24.18
CA GLY A 433 -10.90 -31.57 -22.97
C GLY A 433 -9.97 -32.12 -21.88
N SER A 434 -10.45 -32.13 -20.63
CA SER A 434 -9.70 -32.58 -19.45
C SER A 434 -9.18 -34.03 -19.53
N ALA A 435 -9.78 -34.87 -20.36
CA ALA A 435 -9.29 -36.23 -20.64
C ALA A 435 -8.07 -36.27 -21.59
N GLU A 436 -7.87 -35.22 -22.39
CA GLU A 436 -6.80 -35.14 -23.40
C GLU A 436 -5.53 -34.49 -22.85
N PHE A 437 -5.63 -33.60 -21.86
CA PHE A 437 -4.46 -33.02 -21.20
C PHE A 437 -4.31 -33.58 -19.78
N SER A 438 -3.26 -34.35 -19.54
CA SER A 438 -2.85 -34.68 -18.17
C SER A 438 -2.03 -33.51 -17.62
N ALA A 439 -2.66 -32.65 -16.85
CA ALA A 439 -1.98 -31.67 -16.02
C ALA A 439 -2.00 -32.16 -14.56
N PRO A 440 -0.88 -32.09 -13.83
CA PRO A 440 -0.90 -32.30 -12.39
C PRO A 440 -1.97 -31.40 -11.75
N PHE A 441 -2.69 -31.94 -10.77
CA PHE A 441 -3.50 -31.09 -9.90
C PHE A 441 -2.55 -30.08 -9.24
N ASP A 442 -2.78 -28.81 -9.50
CA ASP A 442 -1.99 -27.72 -8.95
C ASP A 442 -2.88 -26.97 -7.95
N PRO A 443 -2.72 -27.24 -6.64
CA PRO A 443 -3.44 -26.52 -5.61
C PRO A 443 -2.98 -25.07 -5.44
N GLU A 444 -1.82 -24.69 -6.01
CA GLU A 444 -1.19 -23.37 -5.81
C GLU A 444 -1.58 -22.34 -6.88
N ALA A 445 -2.28 -22.74 -7.95
CA ALA A 445 -2.80 -21.82 -8.95
C ALA A 445 -4.34 -21.74 -8.83
N PRO A 446 -4.94 -20.64 -8.35
CA PRO A 446 -6.40 -20.49 -8.36
C PRO A 446 -6.96 -20.21 -9.76
N PHE A 447 -8.26 -20.37 -9.97
CA PHE A 447 -8.93 -19.86 -11.18
C PHE A 447 -9.06 -18.34 -11.05
N ILE A 448 -8.35 -17.59 -11.88
CA ILE A 448 -8.35 -16.11 -11.79
C ILE A 448 -8.87 -15.46 -13.06
N ILE A 449 -8.85 -16.16 -14.19
CA ILE A 449 -9.41 -15.65 -15.44
C ILE A 449 -10.76 -16.32 -15.67
N ASP A 450 -11.77 -15.52 -15.97
CA ASP A 450 -13.07 -15.96 -16.44
C ASP A 450 -13.35 -15.46 -17.86
N GLY A 451 -13.98 -16.32 -18.68
CA GLY A 451 -14.52 -16.01 -20.00
C GLY A 451 -13.54 -15.29 -20.95
N ILE A 452 -12.56 -16.03 -21.51
CA ILE A 452 -11.68 -15.48 -22.54
C ILE A 452 -12.47 -15.47 -23.85
N ALA A 453 -12.69 -14.28 -24.42
CA ALA A 453 -13.36 -14.13 -25.70
C ALA A 453 -12.40 -13.55 -26.74
N CYS A 454 -11.98 -14.39 -27.69
CA CYS A 454 -11.09 -14.02 -28.78
C CYS A 454 -11.83 -14.04 -30.14
N THR A 455 -11.35 -13.29 -31.13
CA THR A 455 -11.93 -13.39 -32.49
C THR A 455 -11.48 -14.67 -33.20
N GLY A 456 -10.37 -15.26 -32.77
CA GLY A 456 -9.70 -16.38 -33.42
C GLY A 456 -9.01 -15.96 -34.72
N ALA A 457 -8.66 -14.68 -34.89
CA ALA A 457 -7.97 -14.22 -36.10
C ALA A 457 -6.54 -14.76 -36.17
N GLU A 458 -6.03 -14.97 -37.38
CA GLU A 458 -4.64 -15.38 -37.58
C GLU A 458 -3.70 -14.27 -37.07
N ASN A 459 -2.75 -14.67 -36.22
CA ASN A 459 -1.81 -13.80 -35.50
C ASN A 459 -2.40 -12.92 -34.37
N GLU A 460 -3.65 -13.18 -33.97
CA GLU A 460 -4.21 -12.59 -32.76
C GLU A 460 -3.44 -13.09 -31.53
N THR A 461 -3.27 -12.21 -30.54
CA THR A 461 -2.65 -12.49 -29.24
C THR A 461 -3.67 -12.26 -28.13
N LEU A 462 -3.44 -12.85 -26.94
CA LEU A 462 -4.35 -12.65 -25.80
C LEU A 462 -4.50 -11.18 -25.41
N SER A 463 -3.50 -10.34 -25.71
CA SER A 463 -3.57 -8.89 -25.50
C SER A 463 -4.68 -8.18 -26.30
N GLN A 464 -5.29 -8.88 -27.27
CA GLN A 464 -6.36 -8.38 -28.13
C GLN A 464 -7.73 -9.00 -27.82
N CYS A 465 -7.77 -9.98 -26.91
CA CYS A 465 -9.01 -10.63 -26.49
C CYS A 465 -9.65 -9.87 -25.33
N GLN A 466 -10.94 -10.09 -25.13
CA GLN A 466 -11.61 -9.71 -23.89
C GLN A 466 -11.45 -10.84 -22.88
N MET A 467 -11.14 -10.51 -21.64
CA MET A 467 -11.09 -11.47 -20.55
C MET A 467 -11.49 -10.78 -19.26
N LYS A 468 -12.01 -11.57 -18.33
CA LYS A 468 -12.41 -11.08 -17.01
C LYS A 468 -11.50 -11.64 -15.95
N VAL A 469 -11.28 -10.87 -14.89
CA VAL A 469 -10.71 -11.40 -13.65
C VAL A 469 -11.83 -11.70 -12.69
N SER A 470 -11.85 -12.93 -12.16
CA SER A 470 -12.86 -13.39 -11.23
C SER A 470 -12.29 -13.45 -9.82
N ALA A 471 -13.08 -12.97 -8.85
CA ALA A 471 -12.85 -13.24 -7.44
C ALA A 471 -13.34 -14.64 -7.01
N ASP A 472 -14.14 -15.32 -7.83
CA ASP A 472 -14.47 -16.74 -7.64
C ASP A 472 -13.31 -17.59 -8.15
N LEU A 473 -12.55 -18.14 -7.19
CA LEU A 473 -11.39 -19.00 -7.45
C LEU A 473 -11.76 -20.44 -7.82
N THR A 474 -13.06 -20.72 -7.98
CA THR A 474 -13.59 -22.03 -8.36
C THR A 474 -14.08 -22.04 -9.80
N CYS A 475 -14.10 -23.23 -10.39
CA CYS A 475 -14.61 -23.40 -11.74
C CYS A 475 -15.37 -24.72 -11.85
N ALA A 476 -16.68 -24.64 -12.09
CA ALA A 476 -17.52 -25.83 -12.20
C ALA A 476 -17.18 -26.69 -13.43
N THR A 477 -16.68 -26.07 -14.49
CA THR A 477 -16.26 -26.74 -15.73
C THR A 477 -14.82 -27.28 -15.65
N GLY A 478 -14.05 -26.83 -14.67
CA GLY A 478 -12.66 -27.21 -14.45
C GLY A 478 -11.68 -26.50 -15.38
N ASP A 479 -10.47 -27.04 -15.47
CA ASP A 479 -9.39 -26.45 -16.26
C ASP A 479 -9.72 -26.45 -17.77
N VAL A 480 -9.36 -25.37 -18.46
CA VAL A 480 -9.33 -25.35 -19.93
C VAL A 480 -7.97 -25.84 -20.45
N GLY A 481 -7.98 -26.46 -21.62
CA GLY A 481 -6.76 -27.02 -22.22
C GLY A 481 -6.66 -26.81 -23.72
N VAL A 482 -5.45 -27.02 -24.22
CA VAL A 482 -5.10 -26.86 -25.63
C VAL A 482 -4.25 -28.02 -26.15
N VAL A 483 -4.36 -28.28 -27.45
CA VAL A 483 -3.41 -29.08 -28.24
C VAL A 483 -2.92 -28.19 -29.37
N CYS A 484 -1.66 -27.78 -29.30
CA CYS A 484 -1.09 -26.87 -30.29
C CYS A 484 -0.50 -27.60 -31.50
N GLU A 485 -0.57 -26.97 -32.67
CA GLU A 485 0.04 -27.49 -33.89
C GLU A 485 1.57 -27.53 -33.77
N GLY A 486 2.14 -28.66 -34.17
CA GLY A 486 3.58 -28.93 -34.04
C GLY A 486 3.95 -29.54 -32.69
N SER A 487 2.97 -29.80 -31.82
CA SER A 487 3.19 -30.56 -30.59
C SER A 487 3.53 -32.03 -30.90
N THR A 488 4.41 -32.59 -30.08
CA THR A 488 4.74 -34.03 -30.12
C THR A 488 4.35 -34.66 -28.80
N ALA A 489 3.62 -35.77 -28.86
CA ALA A 489 3.24 -36.53 -27.68
C ALA A 489 4.51 -37.09 -27.00
N PRO A 490 4.62 -37.04 -25.66
CA PRO A 490 5.78 -37.58 -24.97
C PRO A 490 5.83 -39.12 -25.15
N PRO A 491 7.02 -39.71 -25.27
CA PRO A 491 7.19 -41.16 -25.18
C PRO A 491 6.64 -41.66 -23.84
N SER A 492 5.94 -42.79 -23.84
CA SER A 492 5.38 -43.40 -22.62
C SER A 492 6.44 -43.52 -21.51
N GLY A 493 6.25 -42.80 -20.39
CA GLY A 493 7.06 -42.91 -19.17
C GLY A 493 8.01 -41.75 -18.82
N MET A 494 7.90 -40.55 -19.42
CA MET A 494 8.73 -39.38 -19.08
C MET A 494 7.98 -38.27 -18.31
N SER A 495 8.71 -37.56 -17.45
CA SER A 495 8.24 -36.51 -16.54
C SER A 495 8.04 -35.13 -17.20
N ILE A 496 7.25 -34.30 -16.51
CA ILE A 496 6.70 -32.98 -16.82
C ILE A 496 7.70 -31.99 -17.44
N ALA A 497 7.28 -31.28 -18.51
CA ALA A 497 7.98 -30.12 -19.07
C ALA A 497 7.04 -28.90 -19.05
N VAL A 498 7.41 -27.86 -18.30
CA VAL A 498 6.76 -26.53 -18.37
C VAL A 498 7.42 -25.76 -19.51
N ILE A 499 6.66 -25.44 -20.56
CA ILE A 499 7.17 -24.62 -21.66
C ILE A 499 6.71 -23.19 -21.39
N GLY A 500 7.59 -22.41 -20.77
CA GLY A 500 7.44 -20.97 -20.65
C GLY A 500 7.84 -20.30 -21.97
N GLY A 501 7.01 -19.38 -22.45
CA GLY A 501 7.38 -18.46 -23.51
C GLY A 501 8.57 -17.61 -23.06
N ALA A 502 9.77 -17.97 -23.50
CA ALA A 502 10.99 -17.24 -23.21
C ALA A 502 11.10 -16.03 -24.16
N ALA A 503 11.06 -14.83 -23.58
CA ALA A 503 11.78 -13.71 -24.16
C ALA A 503 13.28 -14.04 -24.08
N GLY A 504 13.88 -14.39 -25.21
CA GLY A 504 15.32 -14.30 -25.45
C GLY A 504 16.23 -15.38 -24.83
N GLY A 505 16.53 -16.42 -25.61
CA GLY A 505 17.87 -17.02 -25.66
C GLY A 505 18.04 -18.43 -25.07
N GLY A 506 18.40 -19.38 -25.94
CA GLY A 506 19.21 -20.54 -25.58
C GLY A 506 18.46 -21.87 -25.44
N VAL A 507 18.65 -22.73 -26.43
CA VAL A 507 18.08 -24.08 -26.52
C VAL A 507 18.69 -25.04 -25.48
N ALA A 508 17.79 -25.77 -24.80
CA ALA A 508 17.89 -27.14 -24.29
C ALA A 508 19.07 -27.60 -23.42
N GLY A 509 18.75 -28.08 -22.21
CA GLY A 509 19.60 -29.02 -21.46
C GLY A 509 19.14 -29.34 -20.05
N LEU A 510 18.25 -30.34 -19.92
CA LEU A 510 18.03 -31.20 -18.74
C LEU A 510 17.39 -30.58 -17.49
N ALA A 511 16.11 -30.88 -17.31
CA ALA A 511 15.42 -30.79 -16.04
C ALA A 511 15.89 -31.90 -15.06
N VAL A 512 15.88 -31.52 -13.78
CA VAL A 512 15.90 -32.35 -12.57
C VAL A 512 17.28 -32.78 -12.04
N ALA A 513 17.99 -31.83 -11.45
CA ALA A 513 18.52 -31.98 -10.09
C ALA A 513 18.86 -30.61 -9.47
N ALA A 514 18.16 -30.28 -8.39
CA ALA A 514 18.52 -29.32 -7.34
C ALA A 514 18.53 -27.82 -7.69
N PHE A 515 17.55 -27.13 -7.11
CA PHE A 515 17.59 -25.75 -6.63
C PHE A 515 18.99 -25.35 -6.11
N ALA A 516 19.81 -24.71 -6.94
CA ALA A 516 20.95 -23.92 -6.51
C ALA A 516 21.47 -23.05 -7.69
N PHE A 517 21.56 -21.74 -7.44
CA PHE A 517 22.22 -20.69 -8.22
C PHE A 517 21.59 -20.28 -9.56
N TYR A 518 21.09 -19.03 -9.62
CA TYR A 518 21.76 -17.95 -10.34
C TYR A 518 21.07 -16.60 -10.07
N TYR A 519 21.75 -15.66 -9.39
CA TYR A 519 21.84 -14.25 -9.80
C TYR A 519 22.96 -13.60 -9.00
N ILE A 520 24.20 -13.73 -9.49
CA ILE A 520 25.28 -12.82 -9.12
C ILE A 520 25.18 -11.62 -10.05
N LYS A 521 24.82 -10.45 -9.51
CA LYS A 521 25.05 -9.16 -10.18
C LYS A 521 26.16 -8.40 -9.45
N PHE A 522 27.27 -8.27 -10.17
CA PHE A 522 28.32 -7.25 -10.09
C PHE A 522 28.41 -6.39 -8.82
N VAL A 523 29.26 -6.83 -7.89
CA VAL A 523 29.97 -5.93 -6.97
C VAL A 523 31.03 -5.16 -7.77
N LYS A 524 30.90 -3.84 -7.85
CA LYS A 524 31.99 -2.94 -8.23
C LYS A 524 33.11 -3.05 -7.18
N PRO A 525 34.36 -3.39 -7.52
CA PRO A 525 35.46 -3.22 -6.59
C PRO A 525 35.81 -1.74 -6.46
N ALA A 526 35.97 -1.30 -5.21
CA ALA A 526 36.54 -0.01 -4.87
C ALA A 526 37.94 0.14 -5.49
N GLY A 527 38.13 1.20 -6.28
CA GLY A 527 39.44 1.59 -6.80
C GLY A 527 40.27 2.23 -5.69
N GLY A 528 41.39 1.58 -5.36
CA GLY A 528 42.42 2.14 -4.49
C GLY A 528 43.65 1.24 -4.49
N GLY A 529 44.67 1.61 -5.26
CA GLY A 529 45.92 0.84 -5.34
C GLY A 529 46.90 1.36 -6.38
N VAL A 530 47.62 2.42 -6.00
CA VAL A 530 48.77 3.05 -6.67
C VAL A 530 49.81 2.02 -7.13
N GLN A 531 50.24 2.08 -8.40
CA GLN A 531 51.61 1.76 -8.83
C GLN A 531 51.97 2.52 -10.11
N ALA A 532 52.82 3.55 -9.94
CA ALA A 532 53.89 4.09 -10.78
C ALA A 532 53.91 5.63 -10.71
#